data_AF-A0A2K2V3V4-F1
#
_entry.id   AF-A0A2K2V3V4-F1
#
_cell.length_a   1.000
_cell.length_b   1.000
_cell.length_c   1.000
_cell.angle_alpha   90.00
_cell.angle_beta   90.00
_cell.angle_gamma   90.00
#
_symmetry.space_group_name_H-M   'P 1'
#
loop_
_entity.id
_entity.type
_entity.pdbx_description
1 polymer ?
#
loop_
_entity_poly.entity_id
_entity_poly.type
_entity_poly.pdbx_seq_one_letter_code
_entity_poly.pdbx_strand_id
1 'polypeptide(L)'
;MSQFPVRILIAPWGNPFSWREAIYRLSESDRRVKGVTSTSLLAKELSPDLIIVSVPETLLSVRKLEEYGGKIISGNEDYKELIYGLKLAIERFFRENVGEFRMKVVVAPNVGEYGGIRWILPERISPDSAYAAYILASLILNTEEDVEIHLDTTHGVNFMPLAVYRAVLAASRIISAMNNVRIKFSQYNSTPYPAHDRAEGIPELEVFKVKEEFITPVKAAQRLVYSYLSRDEIRIFRYAISSRDLGDSHKILEERARKLHREAGPVASSVHYSMPLAFLQFSEIAEGGIDGLEELMEEIISCVEVKREGRITVKHLILPSYEDLKSFLSALSLISYGKNCISSIDGMRVEEGIVEARIDALSKAMEYLKGPLAEVAKNEIYSFREHLNELAEEALKRKGEWVSMDGCEESRRIMIAHAGLAKRAIELKIDENIWFRYKKECLQRTEDVIRGILNDTRQMVKGEEW
;
A
#
# COMPACT_ATOMS: atom_id res chain seq x y z
N MET A 1 -26.75 -5.52 -8.82
CA MET A 1 -25.54 -4.69 -8.62
C MET A 1 -24.96 -5.08 -7.28
N SER A 2 -23.74 -5.63 -7.23
CA SER A 2 -23.10 -5.95 -5.95
C SER A 2 -22.79 -4.64 -5.23
N GLN A 3 -23.48 -4.35 -4.14
CA GLN A 3 -23.16 -3.21 -3.28
C GLN A 3 -21.83 -3.51 -2.57
N PHE A 4 -20.91 -2.56 -2.60
CA PHE A 4 -19.72 -2.57 -1.76
C PHE A 4 -20.15 -2.12 -0.36
N PRO A 5 -19.84 -2.90 0.70
CA PRO A 5 -20.26 -2.63 2.07
C PRO A 5 -19.54 -1.43 2.72
N VAL A 6 -18.25 -1.20 2.41
CA VAL A 6 -17.48 -0.07 2.97
C VAL A 6 -17.21 0.97 1.89
N ARG A 7 -17.52 2.24 2.16
CA ARG A 7 -17.27 3.38 1.27
C ARG A 7 -16.40 4.44 1.93
N ILE A 8 -15.30 4.79 1.27
CA ILE A 8 -14.35 5.80 1.75
C ILE A 8 -14.24 6.91 0.72
N LEU A 9 -14.42 8.17 1.14
CA LEU A 9 -14.15 9.35 0.32
C LEU A 9 -12.87 10.03 0.78
N ILE A 10 -11.97 10.32 -0.14
CA ILE A 10 -10.65 10.91 0.12
C ILE A 10 -10.57 12.22 -0.65
N ALA A 11 -10.19 13.31 0.02
CA ALA A 11 -10.13 14.64 -0.59
C ALA A 11 -8.89 15.43 -0.13
N PRO A 12 -7.90 15.66 -1.01
CA PRO A 12 -6.86 16.65 -0.76
C PRO A 12 -7.41 18.07 -0.81
N TRP A 13 -7.15 18.85 0.22
CA TRP A 13 -7.61 20.21 0.40
C TRP A 13 -6.40 21.15 0.51
N GLY A 14 -6.32 22.14 -0.38
CA GLY A 14 -5.37 23.25 -0.32
C GLY A 14 -5.68 24.20 0.85
N ASN A 15 -6.12 25.43 0.55
CA ASN A 15 -6.56 26.39 1.57
C ASN A 15 -8.09 26.52 1.61
N PRO A 16 -8.78 25.74 2.46
CA PRO A 16 -10.24 25.77 2.55
C PRO A 16 -10.80 27.14 2.94
N PHE A 17 -10.06 27.91 3.74
CA PHE A 17 -10.49 29.21 4.26
C PHE A 17 -10.58 30.33 3.21
N SER A 18 -10.10 30.06 1.98
CA SER A 18 -10.20 30.97 0.84
C SER A 18 -11.26 30.59 -0.19
N TRP A 19 -11.93 29.45 -0.03
CA TRP A 19 -12.94 29.02 -0.99
C TRP A 19 -14.20 29.87 -0.93
N ARG A 20 -14.91 29.89 -2.05
CA ARG A 20 -16.13 30.66 -2.25
C ARG A 20 -17.26 29.71 -2.59
N GLU A 21 -18.49 30.17 -2.36
CA GLU A 21 -19.67 29.38 -2.69
C GLU A 21 -19.75 29.10 -4.20
N ALA A 22 -20.14 27.88 -4.53
CA ALA A 22 -20.52 27.42 -5.85
C ALA A 22 -21.74 26.48 -5.75
N ILE A 23 -22.42 26.26 -6.86
CA ILE A 23 -23.42 25.20 -7.00
C ILE A 23 -22.73 24.01 -7.67
N TYR A 24 -22.49 22.94 -6.93
CA TYR A 24 -21.90 21.73 -7.48
C TYR A 24 -22.99 20.80 -8.02
N ARG A 25 -22.80 20.26 -9.23
CA ARG A 25 -23.65 19.24 -9.84
C ARG A 25 -22.81 18.04 -10.26
N LEU A 26 -23.24 16.82 -9.94
CA LEU A 26 -22.56 15.62 -10.42
C LEU A 26 -23.00 15.35 -11.86
N SER A 27 -22.08 15.13 -12.79
CA SER A 27 -22.39 14.94 -14.21
C SER A 27 -23.42 13.83 -14.50
N GLU A 28 -23.40 12.75 -13.71
CA GLU A 28 -24.29 11.59 -13.85
C GLU A 28 -25.58 11.68 -13.01
N SER A 29 -25.82 12.81 -12.32
CA SER A 29 -26.95 12.97 -11.39
C SER A 29 -27.55 14.37 -11.46
N ASP A 30 -28.87 14.49 -11.32
CA ASP A 30 -29.54 15.79 -11.28
C ASP A 30 -29.35 16.52 -9.93
N ARG A 31 -28.64 15.90 -8.98
CA ARG A 31 -28.43 16.49 -7.66
C ARG A 31 -27.50 17.69 -7.74
N ARG A 32 -27.96 18.78 -7.13
CA ARG A 32 -27.24 20.04 -6.99
C ARG A 32 -27.04 20.36 -5.52
N VAL A 33 -25.83 20.76 -5.14
CA VAL A 33 -25.50 21.17 -3.78
C VAL A 33 -24.79 22.51 -3.82
N LYS A 34 -25.39 23.52 -3.21
CA LYS A 34 -24.72 24.78 -2.93
C LYS A 34 -23.74 24.57 -1.77
N GLY A 35 -22.48 24.97 -1.93
CA GLY A 35 -21.45 24.87 -0.90
C GLY A 35 -20.12 25.46 -1.34
N VAL A 36 -19.12 25.41 -0.47
CA VAL A 36 -17.75 25.92 -0.75
C VAL A 36 -16.79 24.82 -1.25
N THR A 37 -17.24 23.55 -1.26
CA THR A 37 -16.43 22.41 -1.68
C THR A 37 -17.27 21.33 -2.38
N SER A 38 -16.67 20.66 -3.38
CA SER A 38 -17.25 19.51 -4.09
C SER A 38 -17.43 18.30 -3.18
N THR A 39 -16.63 18.21 -2.11
CA THR A 39 -16.74 17.16 -1.10
C THR A 39 -18.14 17.14 -0.47
N SER A 40 -18.83 18.29 -0.36
CA SER A 40 -20.22 18.36 0.15
C SER A 40 -21.23 17.66 -0.76
N LEU A 41 -21.09 17.79 -2.08
CA LEU A 41 -21.90 17.07 -3.05
C LEU A 41 -21.61 15.57 -2.98
N LEU A 42 -20.33 15.19 -3.02
CA LEU A 42 -19.91 13.79 -3.04
C LEU A 42 -20.28 13.06 -1.75
N ALA A 43 -20.13 13.68 -0.58
CA ALA A 43 -20.54 13.09 0.69
C ALA A 43 -22.05 12.78 0.71
N LYS A 44 -22.87 13.73 0.23
CA LYS A 44 -24.32 13.57 0.15
C LYS A 44 -24.75 12.51 -0.86
N GLU A 45 -24.07 12.43 -2.00
CA GLU A 45 -24.42 11.49 -3.08
C GLU A 45 -23.95 10.07 -2.81
N LEU A 46 -22.72 9.92 -2.32
CA LEU A 46 -22.09 8.62 -2.14
C LEU A 46 -22.39 8.01 -0.77
N SER A 47 -22.74 8.86 0.22
CA SER A 47 -22.96 8.48 1.62
C SER A 47 -21.81 7.61 2.17
N PRO A 48 -20.57 8.12 2.20
CA PRO A 48 -19.41 7.34 2.63
C PRO A 48 -19.44 7.07 4.14
N ASP A 49 -18.91 5.91 4.55
CA ASP A 49 -18.73 5.53 5.96
C ASP A 49 -17.59 6.30 6.64
N LEU A 50 -16.62 6.76 5.83
CA LEU A 50 -15.49 7.55 6.29
C LEU A 50 -15.06 8.57 5.22
N ILE A 51 -14.82 9.81 5.66
CA ILE A 51 -14.24 10.85 4.83
C ILE A 51 -12.84 11.20 5.33
N ILE A 52 -11.83 11.02 4.50
CA ILE A 52 -10.44 11.36 4.79
C ILE A 52 -10.08 12.65 4.07
N VAL A 53 -9.84 13.71 4.83
CA VAL A 53 -9.42 15.01 4.29
C VAL A 53 -7.93 15.17 4.54
N SER A 54 -7.16 15.40 3.48
CA SER A 54 -5.73 15.65 3.62
C SER A 54 -5.38 17.11 3.37
N VAL A 55 -4.66 17.73 4.30
CA VAL A 55 -4.29 19.16 4.25
C VAL A 55 -2.79 19.35 4.41
N PRO A 56 -2.20 20.40 3.81
CA PRO A 56 -0.81 20.72 4.05
C PRO A 56 -0.64 21.43 5.40
N GLU A 57 0.44 21.14 6.11
CA GLU A 57 0.81 21.85 7.35
C GLU A 57 1.02 23.35 7.15
N THR A 58 1.25 23.82 5.92
CA THR A 58 1.47 25.24 5.60
C THR A 58 0.24 26.10 5.89
N LEU A 59 -0.92 25.51 6.16
CA LEU A 59 -2.09 26.21 6.69
C LEU A 59 -1.85 26.86 8.05
N LEU A 60 -0.81 26.46 8.79
CA LEU A 60 -0.34 27.14 10.00
C LEU A 60 0.14 28.59 9.75
N SER A 61 0.24 29.03 8.48
CA SER A 61 0.49 30.44 8.10
C SER A 61 -0.77 31.25 7.79
N VAL A 62 -1.95 30.62 7.75
CA VAL A 62 -3.19 31.26 7.28
C VAL A 62 -3.92 31.90 8.46
N ARG A 63 -4.04 33.23 8.48
CA ARG A 63 -4.70 33.97 9.57
C ARG A 63 -6.12 33.51 9.89
N LYS A 64 -6.91 33.19 8.86
CA LYS A 64 -8.28 32.69 9.03
C LYS A 64 -8.38 31.38 9.82
N LEU A 65 -7.26 30.65 9.99
CA LEU A 65 -7.21 29.46 10.84
C LEU A 65 -7.69 29.75 12.28
N GLU A 66 -7.40 30.95 12.80
CA GLU A 66 -7.78 31.37 14.15
C GLU A 66 -9.30 31.50 14.33
N GLU A 67 -10.04 31.86 13.27
CA GLU A 67 -11.51 31.92 13.29
C GLU A 67 -12.15 30.54 13.58
N TYR A 68 -11.43 29.47 13.24
CA TYR A 68 -11.84 28.08 13.45
C TYR A 68 -11.20 27.45 14.70
N GLY A 69 -10.51 28.24 15.54
CA GLY A 69 -9.91 27.79 16.79
C GLY A 69 -8.52 27.17 16.68
N GLY A 70 -7.90 27.23 15.49
CA GLY A 70 -6.50 26.86 15.32
C GLY A 70 -5.56 28.01 15.71
N LYS A 71 -4.25 27.79 15.62
CA LYS A 71 -3.22 28.78 15.95
C LYS A 71 -2.21 28.89 14.81
N ILE A 72 -1.82 30.13 14.48
CA ILE A 72 -0.75 30.39 13.52
C ILE A 72 0.63 30.21 14.18
N ILE A 73 1.62 29.80 13.39
CA ILE A 73 3.00 29.67 13.89
C ILE A 73 3.63 31.04 14.15
N SER A 74 4.24 31.23 15.32
CA SER A 74 4.96 32.47 15.68
C SER A 74 6.43 32.26 16.09
N GLY A 75 6.84 31.00 16.27
CA GLY A 75 8.24 30.55 16.34
C GLY A 75 8.68 29.95 17.68
N ASN A 76 7.81 29.93 18.70
CA ASN A 76 8.12 29.43 20.05
C ASN A 76 7.13 28.37 20.53
N GLU A 77 6.18 27.95 19.70
CA GLU A 77 5.16 26.97 20.04
C GLU A 77 5.67 25.54 19.97
N ASP A 78 5.02 24.65 20.72
CA ASP A 78 5.10 23.22 20.45
C ASP A 78 4.42 22.93 19.09
N TYR A 79 5.20 22.44 18.13
CA TYR A 79 4.71 22.13 16.79
C TYR A 79 3.64 21.03 16.82
N LYS A 80 3.71 20.10 17.78
CA LYS A 80 2.70 19.05 17.95
C LYS A 80 1.34 19.65 18.31
N GLU A 81 1.31 20.64 19.20
CA GLU A 81 0.09 21.37 19.55
C GLU A 81 -0.47 22.16 18.35
N LEU A 82 0.40 22.76 17.53
CA LEU A 82 -0.01 23.46 16.31
C LEU A 82 -0.68 22.51 15.30
N ILE A 83 -0.09 21.34 15.06
CA ILE A 83 -0.65 20.32 14.15
C ILE A 83 -1.99 19.80 14.68
N TYR A 84 -2.10 19.56 16.00
CA TYR A 84 -3.36 19.18 16.63
C TYR A 84 -4.44 20.26 16.47
N GLY A 85 -4.10 21.53 16.75
CA GLY A 85 -5.01 22.66 16.55
C GLY A 85 -5.46 22.83 15.09
N LEU A 86 -4.56 22.58 14.12
CA LEU A 86 -4.91 22.57 12.70
C LEU A 86 -5.93 21.48 12.38
N LYS A 87 -5.76 20.25 12.89
CA LYS A 87 -6.73 19.17 12.70
C LYS A 87 -8.13 19.58 13.19
N LEU A 88 -8.22 20.10 14.42
CA LEU A 88 -9.49 20.55 15.01
C LEU A 88 -10.15 21.68 14.19
N ALA A 89 -9.37 22.63 13.70
CA ALA A 89 -9.87 23.73 12.88
C ALA A 89 -10.44 23.22 11.54
N ILE A 90 -9.79 22.24 10.92
CA ILE A 90 -10.28 21.60 9.68
C ILE A 90 -11.54 20.77 9.95
N GLU A 91 -11.61 20.03 11.07
CA GLU A 91 -12.82 19.31 11.47
C GLU A 91 -14.00 20.25 11.71
N ARG A 92 -13.75 21.40 12.33
CA ARG A 92 -14.77 22.44 12.50
C ARG A 92 -15.23 23.01 11.15
N PHE A 93 -14.30 23.41 10.29
CA PHE A 93 -14.63 23.87 8.94
C PHE A 93 -15.45 22.83 8.17
N PHE A 94 -15.07 21.55 8.28
CA PHE A 94 -15.76 20.45 7.63
C PHE A 94 -17.20 20.30 8.12
N ARG A 95 -17.45 20.29 9.43
CA ARG A 95 -18.82 20.19 9.97
C ARG A 95 -19.70 21.35 9.52
N GLU A 96 -19.16 22.56 9.51
CA GLU A 96 -19.88 23.77 9.10
C GLU A 96 -20.24 23.78 7.60
N ASN A 97 -19.40 23.18 6.74
CA ASN A 97 -19.52 23.30 5.28
C ASN A 97 -19.90 22.02 4.52
N VAL A 98 -19.70 20.85 5.12
CA VAL A 98 -19.93 19.53 4.52
C VAL A 98 -21.07 18.82 5.24
N GLY A 99 -21.03 18.79 6.59
CA GLY A 99 -22.05 18.21 7.46
C GLY A 99 -21.48 17.21 8.47
N GLU A 100 -22.38 16.55 9.20
CA GLU A 100 -22.06 15.56 10.25
C GLU A 100 -21.77 14.18 9.62
N PHE A 101 -20.56 14.01 9.09
CA PHE A 101 -20.04 12.74 8.61
C PHE A 101 -18.86 12.28 9.47
N ARG A 102 -18.64 10.97 9.57
CA ARG A 102 -17.41 10.44 10.17
C ARG A 102 -16.23 10.88 9.31
N MET A 103 -15.31 11.62 9.91
CA MET A 103 -14.16 12.17 9.20
C MET A 103 -12.84 11.89 9.91
N LYS A 104 -11.76 11.98 9.13
CA LYS A 104 -10.37 11.91 9.59
C LYS A 104 -9.56 12.97 8.87
N VAL A 105 -8.78 13.77 9.61
CA VAL A 105 -7.87 14.77 9.04
C VAL A 105 -6.45 14.25 9.03
N VAL A 106 -5.85 14.20 7.84
CA VAL A 106 -4.44 13.85 7.65
C VAL A 106 -3.68 15.13 7.32
N VAL A 107 -2.88 15.61 8.26
CA VAL A 107 -1.95 16.71 8.01
C VAL A 107 -0.69 16.11 7.40
N ALA A 108 -0.27 16.65 6.26
CA ALA A 108 0.90 16.17 5.54
C ALA A 108 1.95 17.28 5.38
N PRO A 109 3.24 16.91 5.36
CA PRO A 109 4.33 17.87 5.21
C PRO A 109 4.27 18.54 3.84
N ASN A 110 4.67 19.82 3.79
CA ASN A 110 4.70 20.59 2.55
C ASN A 110 5.94 21.49 2.50
N VAL A 111 6.27 22.02 1.32
CA VAL A 111 7.44 22.88 1.10
C VAL A 111 7.00 24.23 0.53
N GLY A 112 7.79 25.26 0.81
CA GLY A 112 7.64 26.58 0.19
C GLY A 112 7.63 27.70 1.21
N GLU A 113 7.27 28.88 0.75
CA GLU A 113 7.20 30.10 1.56
C GLU A 113 5.76 30.63 1.56
N TYR A 114 5.15 30.67 2.75
CA TYR A 114 3.75 31.04 2.94
C TYR A 114 3.62 31.94 4.16
N GLY A 115 2.97 33.10 4.00
CA GLY A 115 2.77 34.04 5.11
C GLY A 115 4.07 34.53 5.77
N GLY A 116 5.19 34.55 5.04
CA GLY A 116 6.51 34.89 5.58
C GLY A 116 7.20 33.78 6.38
N ILE A 117 6.68 32.55 6.34
CA ILE A 117 7.27 31.36 6.96
C ILE A 117 7.76 30.41 5.85
N ARG A 118 8.94 29.83 6.04
CA ARG A 118 9.56 28.91 5.07
C ARG A 118 9.56 27.47 5.60
N TRP A 119 9.01 26.53 4.85
CA TRP A 119 9.10 25.10 5.11
C TRP A 119 10.20 24.44 4.28
N ILE A 120 11.01 23.60 4.92
CA ILE A 120 12.16 22.91 4.32
C ILE A 120 12.08 21.42 4.67
N LEU A 121 12.24 20.57 3.66
CA LEU A 121 12.29 19.11 3.80
C LEU A 121 13.74 18.62 3.94
N PRO A 122 13.98 17.41 4.47
CA PRO A 122 15.29 16.77 4.41
C PRO A 122 15.78 16.58 2.97
N GLU A 123 17.09 16.49 2.79
CA GLU A 123 17.66 16.19 1.48
C GLU A 123 17.15 14.85 0.94
N ARG A 124 17.04 14.75 -0.39
CA ARG A 124 16.61 13.53 -1.12
C ARG A 124 15.16 13.09 -0.86
N ILE A 125 14.32 13.95 -0.30
CA ILE A 125 12.86 13.77 -0.28
C ILE A 125 12.21 14.88 -1.10
N SER A 126 11.43 14.48 -2.11
CA SER A 126 10.60 15.41 -2.86
C SER A 126 9.27 15.68 -2.11
N PRO A 127 8.66 16.87 -2.28
CA PRO A 127 7.41 17.20 -1.60
C PRO A 127 6.26 16.24 -1.90
N ASP A 128 6.15 15.77 -3.15
CA ASP A 128 5.14 14.78 -3.54
C ASP A 128 5.36 13.43 -2.86
N SER A 129 6.61 13.01 -2.67
CA SER A 129 6.97 11.77 -1.98
C SER A 129 6.62 11.85 -0.49
N ALA A 130 6.99 12.94 0.20
CA ALA A 130 6.65 13.12 1.60
C ALA A 130 5.13 13.11 1.79
N TYR A 131 4.41 13.91 0.99
CA TYR A 131 2.95 14.00 1.08
C TYR A 131 2.29 12.64 0.81
N ALA A 132 2.67 11.96 -0.28
CA ALA A 132 2.10 10.65 -0.64
C ALA A 132 2.36 9.58 0.43
N ALA A 133 3.50 9.64 1.14
CA ALA A 133 3.81 8.68 2.21
C ALA A 133 2.83 8.81 3.40
N TYR A 134 2.52 10.03 3.83
CA TYR A 134 1.53 10.27 4.90
C TYR A 134 0.14 9.78 4.53
N ILE A 135 -0.28 10.08 3.29
CA ILE A 135 -1.57 9.59 2.80
C ILE A 135 -1.58 8.06 2.76
N LEU A 136 -0.54 7.44 2.20
CA LEU A 136 -0.43 5.99 2.10
C LEU A 136 -0.54 5.34 3.49
N ALA A 137 0.21 5.83 4.47
CA ALA A 137 0.17 5.31 5.84
C ALA A 137 -1.23 5.42 6.46
N SER A 138 -1.91 6.55 6.27
CA SER A 138 -3.23 6.81 6.84
C SER A 138 -4.38 5.97 6.25
N LEU A 139 -4.12 5.31 5.10
CA LEU A 139 -5.11 4.54 4.35
C LEU A 139 -5.00 3.03 4.57
N ILE A 140 -3.90 2.53 5.14
CA ILE A 140 -3.77 1.08 5.38
C ILE A 140 -4.74 0.67 6.46
N LEU A 141 -5.66 -0.24 6.11
CA LEU A 141 -6.70 -0.74 7.00
C LEU A 141 -6.87 -2.25 6.82
N ASN A 142 -7.24 -2.93 7.90
CA ASN A 142 -7.66 -4.32 7.89
C ASN A 142 -9.18 -4.36 7.77
N THR A 143 -9.69 -5.13 6.81
CA THR A 143 -11.13 -5.30 6.58
C THR A 143 -11.39 -6.63 5.90
N GLU A 144 -12.47 -7.31 6.24
CA GLU A 144 -12.90 -8.54 5.54
C GLU A 144 -13.90 -8.23 4.41
N GLU A 145 -14.24 -6.96 4.24
CA GLU A 145 -15.30 -6.48 3.39
C GLU A 145 -14.77 -5.80 2.12
N ASP A 146 -15.49 -5.97 1.00
CA ASP A 146 -15.19 -5.26 -0.24
C ASP A 146 -15.29 -3.73 -0.05
N VAL A 147 -14.36 -2.96 -0.61
CA VAL A 147 -14.25 -1.51 -0.38
C VAL A 147 -14.49 -0.69 -1.65
N GLU A 148 -15.28 0.37 -1.56
CA GLU A 148 -15.38 1.41 -2.59
C GLU A 148 -14.60 2.66 -2.13
N ILE A 149 -13.60 3.05 -2.92
CA ILE A 149 -12.76 4.20 -2.63
C ILE A 149 -13.02 5.28 -3.67
N HIS A 150 -13.41 6.45 -3.19
CA HIS A 150 -13.66 7.64 -3.99
C HIS A 150 -12.59 8.69 -3.71
N LEU A 151 -11.97 9.23 -4.74
CA LEU A 151 -10.96 10.29 -4.63
C LEU A 151 -11.46 11.57 -5.31
N ASP A 152 -11.65 12.64 -4.54
CA ASP A 152 -11.99 13.98 -5.02
C ASP A 152 -10.74 14.84 -5.18
N THR A 153 -10.25 15.03 -6.41
CA THR A 153 -9.05 15.84 -6.66
C THR A 153 -9.30 17.33 -6.85
N THR A 154 -10.55 17.78 -6.73
CA THR A 154 -10.98 19.15 -7.10
C THR A 154 -10.21 20.25 -6.38
N HIS A 155 -9.97 20.08 -5.08
CA HIS A 155 -9.47 21.12 -4.18
C HIS A 155 -8.00 20.96 -3.79
N GLY A 156 -7.33 19.95 -4.36
CA GLY A 156 -5.90 19.76 -4.18
C GLY A 156 -5.11 20.77 -5.01
N VAL A 157 -3.99 21.25 -4.46
CA VAL A 157 -3.14 22.25 -5.13
C VAL A 157 -1.77 21.68 -5.49
N ASN A 158 -1.15 22.22 -6.53
CA ASN A 158 0.20 21.87 -6.97
C ASN A 158 0.36 20.34 -7.16
N PHE A 159 1.27 19.71 -6.41
CA PHE A 159 1.58 18.28 -6.49
C PHE A 159 0.59 17.40 -5.71
N MET A 160 -0.28 17.97 -4.86
CA MET A 160 -1.14 17.21 -3.94
C MET A 160 -2.08 16.24 -4.66
N PRO A 161 -2.83 16.63 -5.72
CA PRO A 161 -3.70 15.69 -6.44
C PRO A 161 -2.95 14.45 -6.94
N LEU A 162 -1.75 14.64 -7.49
CA LEU A 162 -0.92 13.55 -8.00
C LEU A 162 -0.38 12.67 -6.87
N ALA A 163 0.09 13.28 -5.78
CA ALA A 163 0.60 12.56 -4.61
C ALA A 163 -0.49 11.69 -3.97
N VAL A 164 -1.69 12.25 -3.76
CA VAL A 164 -2.83 11.50 -3.21
C VAL A 164 -3.28 10.41 -4.17
N TYR A 165 -3.40 10.69 -5.47
CA TYR A 165 -3.77 9.66 -6.46
C TYR A 165 -2.81 8.46 -6.43
N ARG A 166 -1.49 8.72 -6.40
CA ARG A 166 -0.48 7.65 -6.30
C ARG A 166 -0.65 6.84 -5.01
N ALA A 167 -0.79 7.54 -3.88
CA ALA A 167 -0.96 6.90 -2.57
C ALA A 167 -2.25 6.06 -2.49
N VAL A 168 -3.37 6.58 -2.97
CA VAL A 168 -4.67 5.89 -2.95
C VAL A 168 -4.65 4.64 -3.82
N LEU A 169 -4.07 4.69 -5.03
CA LEU A 169 -3.95 3.50 -5.86
C LEU A 169 -3.00 2.45 -5.27
N ALA A 170 -1.90 2.88 -4.64
CA ALA A 170 -1.00 1.97 -3.94
C ALA A 170 -1.72 1.32 -2.75
N ALA A 171 -2.37 2.12 -1.89
CA ALA A 171 -3.16 1.65 -0.77
C ALA A 171 -4.25 0.67 -1.22
N SER A 172 -4.96 0.98 -2.30
CA SER A 172 -6.01 0.09 -2.83
C SER A 172 -5.46 -1.29 -3.19
N ARG A 173 -4.28 -1.36 -3.82
CA ARG A 173 -3.66 -2.66 -4.14
C ARG A 173 -3.18 -3.37 -2.87
N ILE A 174 -2.55 -2.64 -1.96
CA ILE A 174 -2.07 -3.17 -0.68
C ILE A 174 -3.22 -3.78 0.11
N ILE A 175 -4.32 -3.05 0.31
CA ILE A 175 -5.52 -3.49 1.04
C ILE A 175 -6.16 -4.69 0.34
N SER A 176 -6.32 -4.64 -0.98
CA SER A 176 -6.96 -5.71 -1.76
C SER A 176 -6.22 -7.03 -1.64
N ALA A 177 -4.89 -7.04 -1.78
CA ALA A 177 -4.10 -8.26 -1.63
C ALA A 177 -3.94 -8.69 -0.16
N MET A 178 -3.68 -7.74 0.75
CA MET A 178 -3.43 -8.02 2.16
C MET A 178 -4.64 -8.65 2.85
N ASN A 179 -5.85 -8.19 2.50
CA ASN A 179 -7.09 -8.64 3.11
C ASN A 179 -7.90 -9.60 2.23
N ASN A 180 -7.42 -9.89 1.01
CA ASN A 180 -8.15 -10.71 0.03
C ASN A 180 -9.55 -10.17 -0.34
N VAL A 181 -9.71 -8.85 -0.43
CA VAL A 181 -10.96 -8.15 -0.78
C VAL A 181 -10.89 -7.46 -2.14
N ARG A 182 -12.03 -7.19 -2.76
CA ARG A 182 -12.12 -6.39 -4.00
C ARG A 182 -12.25 -4.92 -3.66
N ILE A 183 -11.65 -4.09 -4.50
CA ILE A 183 -11.75 -2.63 -4.39
C ILE A 183 -12.29 -2.04 -5.69
N LYS A 184 -13.30 -1.19 -5.57
CA LYS A 184 -13.72 -0.29 -6.64
C LYS A 184 -13.15 1.09 -6.37
N PHE A 185 -12.26 1.56 -7.23
CA PHE A 185 -11.69 2.89 -7.16
C PHE A 185 -12.40 3.82 -8.15
N SER A 186 -12.77 5.02 -7.71
CA SER A 186 -13.33 6.08 -8.56
C SER A 186 -12.67 7.43 -8.26
N GLN A 187 -12.28 8.16 -9.29
CA GLN A 187 -11.73 9.52 -9.16
C GLN A 187 -12.73 10.55 -9.69
N TYR A 188 -12.84 11.67 -8.98
CA TYR A 188 -13.70 12.80 -9.30
C TYR A 188 -12.90 14.10 -9.40
N ASN A 189 -13.33 15.00 -10.27
CA ASN A 189 -12.79 16.37 -10.36
C ASN A 189 -13.85 17.34 -10.87
N SER A 190 -13.93 18.55 -10.31
CA SER A 190 -14.86 19.58 -10.82
C SER A 190 -14.28 20.40 -11.97
N THR A 191 -15.16 21.09 -12.69
CA THR A 191 -14.78 22.23 -13.54
C THR A 191 -14.09 23.31 -12.69
N PRO A 192 -13.13 24.05 -13.27
CA PRO A 192 -12.41 25.10 -12.54
C PRO A 192 -13.36 26.22 -12.08
N TYR A 193 -13.09 26.76 -10.89
CA TYR A 193 -13.82 27.93 -10.41
C TYR A 193 -13.49 29.16 -11.28
N PRO A 194 -14.48 29.94 -11.75
CA PRO A 194 -14.22 31.07 -12.66
C PRO A 194 -13.38 32.17 -12.01
N ALA A 195 -12.47 32.76 -12.80
CA ALA A 195 -11.71 33.94 -12.40
C ALA A 195 -12.65 35.12 -12.06
N HIS A 196 -12.19 36.01 -11.17
CA HIS A 196 -12.97 37.10 -10.57
C HIS A 196 -13.72 37.98 -11.58
N ASP A 197 -13.18 38.12 -12.79
CA ASP A 197 -13.65 39.07 -13.80
C ASP A 197 -14.81 38.52 -14.66
N ARG A 198 -15.22 37.26 -14.44
CA ARG A 198 -16.13 36.53 -15.35
C ARG A 198 -17.39 35.95 -14.70
N ALA A 199 -17.60 36.13 -13.40
CA ALA A 199 -18.72 35.51 -12.70
C ALA A 199 -19.74 36.56 -12.21
N GLU A 200 -20.85 36.69 -12.94
CA GLU A 200 -22.08 37.26 -12.36
C GLU A 200 -22.78 36.16 -11.54
N GLY A 201 -22.86 36.33 -10.23
CA GLY A 201 -23.55 35.40 -9.32
C GLY A 201 -22.71 34.20 -8.85
N ILE A 202 -23.42 33.20 -8.29
CA ILE A 202 -22.82 31.97 -7.75
C ILE A 202 -22.62 30.98 -8.90
N PRO A 203 -21.38 30.59 -9.23
CA PRO A 203 -21.13 29.75 -10.39
C PRO A 203 -21.63 28.31 -10.18
N GLU A 204 -22.16 27.71 -11.25
CA GLU A 204 -22.42 26.26 -11.29
C GLU A 204 -21.17 25.53 -11.78
N LEU A 205 -20.70 24.55 -11.01
CA LEU A 205 -19.53 23.74 -11.30
C LEU A 205 -19.93 22.27 -11.44
N GLU A 206 -19.57 21.65 -12.55
CA GLU A 206 -19.85 20.24 -12.80
C GLU A 206 -18.72 19.36 -12.25
N VAL A 207 -19.09 18.29 -11.55
CA VAL A 207 -18.18 17.28 -11.02
C VAL A 207 -18.23 16.04 -11.92
N PHE A 208 -17.08 15.66 -12.47
CA PHE A 208 -16.94 14.51 -13.35
C PHE A 208 -16.33 13.33 -12.63
N LYS A 209 -16.83 12.12 -12.88
CA LYS A 209 -16.08 10.90 -12.61
C LYS A 209 -15.06 10.71 -13.73
N VAL A 210 -13.80 10.98 -13.44
CA VAL A 210 -12.72 11.01 -14.45
C VAL A 210 -12.02 9.66 -14.62
N LYS A 211 -12.15 8.77 -13.64
CA LYS A 211 -11.58 7.41 -13.71
C LYS A 211 -12.38 6.44 -12.84
N GLU A 212 -12.49 5.20 -13.30
CA GLU A 212 -12.97 4.05 -12.53
C GLU A 212 -12.04 2.85 -12.77
N GLU A 213 -11.71 2.09 -11.72
CA GLU A 213 -10.86 0.89 -11.79
C GLU A 213 -11.35 -0.16 -10.77
N PHE A 214 -11.46 -1.42 -11.20
CA PHE A 214 -11.73 -2.56 -10.32
C PHE A 214 -10.43 -3.31 -10.02
N ILE A 215 -10.08 -3.37 -8.75
CA ILE A 215 -8.86 -3.99 -8.23
C ILE A 215 -9.27 -5.28 -7.51
N THR A 216 -8.75 -6.41 -7.98
CA THR A 216 -8.97 -7.73 -7.38
C THR A 216 -7.69 -8.19 -6.66
N PRO A 217 -7.78 -9.04 -5.61
CA PRO A 217 -6.61 -9.50 -4.85
C PRO A 217 -5.48 -10.04 -5.73
N VAL A 218 -5.80 -10.91 -6.69
CA VAL A 218 -4.81 -11.51 -7.61
C VAL A 218 -4.08 -10.46 -8.44
N LYS A 219 -4.83 -9.57 -9.12
CA LYS A 219 -4.24 -8.48 -9.93
C LYS A 219 -3.42 -7.52 -9.05
N ALA A 220 -3.86 -7.28 -7.82
CA ALA A 220 -3.16 -6.44 -6.87
C ALA A 220 -1.82 -7.07 -6.47
N ALA A 221 -1.81 -8.34 -6.02
CA ALA A 221 -0.61 -9.08 -5.64
C ALA A 221 0.44 -9.07 -6.76
N GLN A 222 0.02 -9.34 -8.01
CA GLN A 222 0.90 -9.28 -9.17
C GLN A 222 1.54 -7.91 -9.40
N ARG A 223 0.75 -6.83 -9.25
CA ARG A 223 1.25 -5.46 -9.38
C ARG A 223 2.15 -5.06 -8.21
N LEU A 224 1.91 -5.59 -7.02
CA LEU A 224 2.70 -5.34 -5.82
C LEU A 224 4.08 -5.97 -5.90
N VAL A 225 4.28 -7.06 -6.65
CA VAL A 225 5.63 -7.58 -6.93
C VAL A 225 6.53 -6.49 -7.51
N TYR A 226 6.05 -5.69 -8.47
CA TYR A 226 6.86 -4.60 -9.04
C TYR A 226 7.10 -3.45 -8.07
N SER A 227 6.15 -3.19 -7.16
CA SER A 227 6.33 -2.18 -6.10
C SER A 227 7.30 -2.66 -5.02
N TYR A 228 7.33 -3.97 -4.75
CA TYR A 228 8.33 -4.61 -3.90
C TYR A 228 9.73 -4.48 -4.51
N LEU A 229 9.88 -4.75 -5.82
CA LEU A 229 11.16 -4.73 -6.53
C LEU A 229 11.74 -3.32 -6.77
N SER A 230 11.00 -2.24 -6.50
CA SER A 230 11.51 -0.88 -6.69
C SER A 230 12.62 -0.48 -5.71
N ARG A 231 12.91 -1.31 -4.69
CA ARG A 231 13.94 -1.09 -3.67
C ARG A 231 14.73 -2.35 -3.35
N ASP A 232 16.05 -2.21 -3.21
CA ASP A 232 16.94 -3.29 -2.71
C ASP A 232 17.04 -3.31 -1.21
N GLU A 233 17.15 -2.12 -0.63
CA GLU A 233 17.22 -1.91 0.79
C GLU A 233 16.13 -0.92 1.18
N ILE A 234 15.35 -1.28 2.18
CA ILE A 234 14.33 -0.40 2.73
C ILE A 234 14.98 0.57 3.71
N ARG A 235 14.85 1.86 3.36
CA ARG A 235 15.10 2.98 4.27
C ARG A 235 13.84 3.81 4.24
N ILE A 236 12.97 3.64 5.23
CA ILE A 236 11.67 4.33 5.21
C ILE A 236 11.91 5.82 5.41
N PHE A 237 12.84 6.19 6.28
CA PHE A 237 13.04 7.57 6.67
C PHE A 237 14.26 8.21 6.01
N ARG A 238 14.22 9.52 5.81
CA ARG A 238 15.40 10.34 5.52
C ARG A 238 15.55 11.38 6.61
N TYR A 239 16.80 11.63 6.96
CA TYR A 239 17.19 12.47 8.08
C TYR A 239 17.88 13.73 7.56
N ALA A 240 17.66 14.84 8.25
CA ALA A 240 18.52 16.00 8.11
C ALA A 240 19.90 15.71 8.73
N ILE A 241 20.98 16.22 8.14
CA ILE A 241 22.39 15.97 8.53
C ILE A 241 22.68 16.22 10.04
N SER A 242 21.84 17.00 10.72
CA SER A 242 22.00 17.41 12.11
C SER A 242 21.20 16.62 13.15
N SER A 243 20.43 15.58 12.79
CA SER A 243 19.55 14.90 13.77
C SER A 243 20.32 13.87 14.61
N ARG A 244 20.58 14.17 15.90
CA ARG A 244 21.20 13.22 16.85
C ARG A 244 20.24 12.59 17.86
N ASP A 245 18.99 13.06 17.95
CA ASP A 245 18.09 12.63 19.03
C ASP A 245 16.61 12.60 18.58
N LEU A 246 16.29 11.61 17.74
CA LEU A 246 14.91 11.25 17.40
C LEU A 246 14.71 9.88 18.05
N GLY A 247 13.71 9.69 18.91
CA GLY A 247 13.54 8.46 19.70
C GLY A 247 13.55 7.18 18.87
N ASP A 248 13.73 6.01 19.49
CA ASP A 248 14.09 4.78 18.77
C ASP A 248 12.94 4.10 17.98
N SER A 249 11.69 4.55 18.12
CA SER A 249 10.52 3.93 17.46
C SER A 249 10.67 3.81 15.94
N HIS A 250 11.24 4.83 15.28
CA HIS A 250 11.44 4.80 13.84
C HIS A 250 12.51 3.78 13.40
N LYS A 251 13.53 3.52 14.24
CA LYS A 251 14.57 2.51 13.98
C LYS A 251 13.99 1.11 14.07
N ILE A 252 13.14 0.86 15.08
CA ILE A 252 12.43 -0.41 15.24
C ILE A 252 11.59 -0.71 13.99
N LEU A 253 10.87 0.30 13.46
CA LEU A 253 10.11 0.13 12.22
C LEU A 253 11.03 -0.14 11.02
N GLU A 254 12.16 0.56 10.87
CA GLU A 254 13.10 0.31 9.77
C GLU A 254 13.70 -1.09 9.82
N GLU A 255 14.08 -1.58 10.99
CA GLU A 255 14.59 -2.94 11.19
C GLU A 255 13.53 -3.99 10.84
N ARG A 256 12.29 -3.80 11.34
CA ARG A 256 11.15 -4.64 11.00
C ARG A 256 10.89 -4.64 9.49
N ALA A 257 10.92 -3.47 8.85
CA ALA A 257 10.70 -3.33 7.43
C ALA A 257 11.78 -4.02 6.59
N ARG A 258 13.05 -3.95 7.00
CA ARG A 258 14.15 -4.67 6.34
C ARG A 258 14.02 -6.18 6.51
N LYS A 259 13.64 -6.67 7.69
CA LYS A 259 13.36 -8.11 7.93
C LYS A 259 12.25 -8.59 6.98
N LEU A 260 11.10 -7.92 7.02
CA LEU A 260 9.92 -8.26 6.22
C LEU A 260 10.18 -8.20 4.71
N HIS A 261 10.93 -7.21 4.25
CA HIS A 261 11.27 -7.07 2.83
C HIS A 261 12.16 -8.22 2.34
N ARG A 262 13.08 -8.72 3.18
CA ARG A 262 13.88 -9.91 2.85
C ARG A 262 13.03 -11.19 2.80
N GLU A 263 12.16 -11.37 3.78
CA GLU A 263 11.28 -12.54 3.91
C GLU A 263 10.21 -12.60 2.80
N ALA A 264 9.75 -11.44 2.31
CA ALA A 264 8.79 -11.38 1.21
C ALA A 264 9.39 -11.78 -0.14
N GLY A 265 10.72 -11.88 -0.29
CA GLY A 265 11.38 -12.16 -1.56
C GLY A 265 10.92 -13.48 -2.21
N PRO A 266 11.01 -14.63 -1.52
CA PRO A 266 10.50 -15.89 -2.02
C PRO A 266 8.99 -15.87 -2.31
N VAL A 267 8.19 -15.18 -1.49
CA VAL A 267 6.74 -15.02 -1.71
C VAL A 267 6.48 -14.22 -2.99
N ALA A 268 7.18 -13.10 -3.20
CA ALA A 268 7.08 -12.28 -4.39
C ALA A 268 7.48 -13.06 -5.65
N SER A 269 8.56 -13.83 -5.60
CA SER A 269 8.98 -14.73 -6.70
C SER A 269 7.91 -15.77 -7.01
N SER A 270 7.30 -16.34 -5.97
CA SER A 270 6.26 -17.35 -6.11
C SER A 270 4.98 -16.77 -6.73
N VAL A 271 4.59 -15.56 -6.36
CA VAL A 271 3.48 -14.82 -7.00
C VAL A 271 3.79 -14.52 -8.45
N HIS A 272 5.00 -14.06 -8.76
CA HIS A 272 5.39 -13.71 -10.13
C HIS A 272 5.43 -14.93 -11.04
N TYR A 273 6.14 -15.99 -10.65
CA TYR A 273 6.34 -17.18 -11.47
C TYR A 273 5.33 -18.31 -11.21
N SER A 274 4.30 -18.04 -10.39
CA SER A 274 3.24 -19.01 -10.06
C SER A 274 3.79 -20.33 -9.49
N MET A 275 4.57 -20.24 -8.41
CA MET A 275 5.18 -21.41 -7.75
C MET A 275 4.37 -21.83 -6.51
N PRO A 276 3.42 -22.78 -6.62
CA PRO A 276 2.43 -23.03 -5.56
C PRO A 276 3.04 -23.55 -4.26
N LEU A 277 3.97 -24.51 -4.31
CA LEU A 277 4.58 -25.04 -3.09
C LEU A 277 5.46 -24.00 -2.39
N ALA A 278 6.25 -23.23 -3.15
CA ALA A 278 7.02 -22.10 -2.64
C ALA A 278 6.12 -21.03 -2.02
N PHE A 279 5.01 -20.71 -2.67
CA PHE A 279 4.05 -19.75 -2.17
C PHE A 279 3.50 -20.15 -0.80
N LEU A 280 3.09 -21.42 -0.62
CA LEU A 280 2.62 -21.92 0.67
C LEU A 280 3.76 -21.95 1.71
N GLN A 281 4.89 -22.56 1.37
CA GLN A 281 6.04 -22.71 2.27
C GLN A 281 6.54 -21.37 2.83
N PHE A 282 6.79 -20.40 1.95
CA PHE A 282 7.43 -19.15 2.35
C PHE A 282 6.44 -18.14 2.94
N SER A 283 5.14 -18.28 2.66
CA SER A 283 4.12 -17.46 3.32
C SER A 283 3.82 -17.93 4.74
N GLU A 284 3.92 -19.24 5.00
CA GLU A 284 3.74 -19.82 6.34
C GLU A 284 4.84 -19.35 7.30
N ILE A 285 6.11 -19.45 6.88
CA ILE A 285 7.24 -19.11 7.75
C ILE A 285 7.47 -17.59 7.90
N ALA A 286 6.93 -16.78 6.97
CA ALA A 286 7.09 -15.34 7.03
C ALA A 286 6.22 -14.77 8.15
N GLU A 287 6.83 -14.12 9.13
CA GLU A 287 6.10 -13.37 10.16
C GLU A 287 5.77 -11.99 9.61
N GLY A 288 4.59 -11.45 9.94
CA GLY A 288 4.13 -10.20 9.34
C GLY A 288 3.21 -9.43 10.27
N GLY A 289 3.31 -8.09 10.22
CA GLY A 289 2.39 -7.16 10.84
C GLY A 289 2.91 -5.74 10.72
N ILE A 290 2.03 -4.76 10.91
CA ILE A 290 2.40 -3.35 10.94
C ILE A 290 1.54 -2.59 11.93
N ASP A 291 2.02 -2.57 13.17
CA ASP A 291 1.36 -1.88 14.27
C ASP A 291 2.07 -0.54 14.48
N GLY A 292 1.32 0.52 14.80
CA GLY A 292 1.91 1.81 15.14
C GLY A 292 2.37 2.68 13.96
N LEU A 293 2.12 2.28 12.70
CA LEU A 293 2.61 3.06 11.55
C LEU A 293 2.00 4.46 11.51
N GLU A 294 0.68 4.54 11.69
CA GLU A 294 -0.03 5.81 11.63
C GLU A 294 0.41 6.73 12.78
N GLU A 295 0.44 6.20 14.00
CA GLU A 295 0.88 6.91 15.19
C GLU A 295 2.31 7.44 15.02
N LEU A 296 3.21 6.61 14.46
CA LEU A 296 4.58 7.04 14.17
C LEU A 296 4.62 8.17 13.13
N MET A 297 3.77 8.15 12.09
CA MET A 297 3.69 9.26 11.14
C MET A 297 3.22 10.55 11.82
N GLU A 298 2.24 10.46 12.73
CA GLU A 298 1.77 11.61 13.51
C GLU A 298 2.83 12.18 14.45
N GLU A 299 3.73 11.34 14.97
CA GLU A 299 4.89 11.79 15.73
C GLU A 299 5.93 12.47 14.82
N ILE A 300 6.25 11.85 13.69
CA ILE A 300 7.30 12.29 12.77
C ILE A 300 7.02 13.66 12.14
N ILE A 301 5.75 13.99 11.85
CA ILE A 301 5.41 15.32 11.29
C ILE A 301 5.76 16.45 12.26
N SER A 302 5.83 16.13 13.56
CA SER A 302 6.18 17.08 14.61
C SER A 302 7.69 17.17 14.87
N CYS A 303 8.50 16.31 14.24
CA CYS A 303 9.96 16.32 14.36
C CYS A 303 10.58 17.41 13.47
N VAL A 304 10.40 18.66 13.89
CA VAL A 304 10.87 19.86 13.19
C VAL A 304 11.82 20.70 14.03
N GLU A 305 12.71 21.42 13.37
CA GLU A 305 13.48 22.52 13.93
C GLU A 305 12.84 23.85 13.48
N VAL A 306 12.32 24.62 14.45
CA VAL A 306 11.73 25.94 14.19
C VAL A 306 12.74 27.02 14.56
N LYS A 307 13.14 27.84 13.58
CA LYS A 307 14.12 28.93 13.75
C LYS A 307 13.51 30.27 13.38
N ARG A 308 13.88 31.32 14.13
CA ARG A 308 13.47 32.70 13.86
C ARG A 308 14.72 33.57 13.62
N GLU A 309 15.11 33.67 12.36
CA GLU A 309 16.25 34.50 11.90
C GLU A 309 15.75 35.44 10.80
N GLY A 310 15.16 36.58 11.20
CA GLY A 310 14.43 37.49 10.31
C GLY A 310 13.05 36.97 9.90
N ARG A 311 12.99 35.75 9.36
CA ARG A 311 11.75 35.00 9.06
C ARG A 311 11.70 33.68 9.83
N ILE A 312 10.50 33.14 10.02
CA ILE A 312 10.32 31.81 10.64
C ILE A 312 10.67 30.74 9.59
N THR A 313 11.50 29.79 9.97
CA THR A 313 11.83 28.61 9.16
C THR A 313 11.44 27.36 9.93
N VAL A 314 10.66 26.50 9.31
CA VAL A 314 10.31 25.15 9.79
C VAL A 314 11.10 24.16 8.97
N LYS A 315 12.05 23.46 9.59
CA LYS A 315 12.89 22.47 8.95
C LYS A 315 12.55 21.09 9.50
N HIS A 316 12.02 20.22 8.64
CA HIS A 316 11.80 18.82 8.99
C HIS A 316 13.11 18.10 9.22
N LEU A 317 13.21 17.38 10.34
CA LEU A 317 14.40 16.63 10.73
C LEU A 317 14.36 15.19 10.21
N ILE A 318 13.16 14.63 10.08
CA ILE A 318 12.91 13.27 9.60
C ILE A 318 11.61 13.25 8.80
N LEU A 319 11.62 12.58 7.64
CA LEU A 319 10.40 12.34 6.86
C LEU A 319 10.45 10.98 6.17
N PRO A 320 9.28 10.34 5.93
CA PRO A 320 9.19 9.10 5.18
C PRO A 320 9.38 9.31 3.68
N SER A 321 9.93 8.31 3.01
CA SER A 321 10.02 8.16 1.56
C SER A 321 8.86 7.30 1.06
N TYR A 322 8.04 7.85 0.17
CA TYR A 322 6.88 7.13 -0.39
C TYR A 322 7.26 5.81 -1.06
N GLU A 323 8.34 5.81 -1.84
CA GLU A 323 8.76 4.62 -2.59
C GLU A 323 9.26 3.50 -1.67
N ASP A 324 9.93 3.85 -0.56
CA ASP A 324 10.37 2.88 0.45
C ASP A 324 9.21 2.35 1.28
N LEU A 325 8.32 3.24 1.72
CA LEU A 325 7.11 2.85 2.46
C LEU A 325 6.20 1.96 1.59
N LYS A 326 5.99 2.32 0.32
CA LYS A 326 5.22 1.52 -0.64
C LYS A 326 5.84 0.14 -0.86
N SER A 327 7.16 0.06 -1.02
CA SER A 327 7.86 -1.21 -1.20
C SER A 327 7.75 -2.10 0.04
N PHE A 328 7.91 -1.52 1.23
CA PHE A 328 7.69 -2.19 2.51
C PHE A 328 6.26 -2.71 2.67
N LEU A 329 5.25 -1.87 2.46
CA LEU A 329 3.85 -2.27 2.56
C LEU A 329 3.45 -3.31 1.49
N SER A 330 4.10 -3.26 0.32
CA SER A 330 3.93 -4.30 -0.71
C SER A 330 4.47 -5.66 -0.23
N ALA A 331 5.63 -5.68 0.43
CA ALA A 331 6.19 -6.90 1.02
C ALA A 331 5.23 -7.52 2.05
N LEU A 332 4.73 -6.71 2.98
CA LEU A 332 3.76 -7.14 3.99
C LEU A 332 2.46 -7.67 3.37
N SER A 333 1.95 -6.96 2.37
CA SER A 333 0.72 -7.33 1.66
C SER A 333 0.87 -8.66 0.93
N LEU A 334 2.02 -8.92 0.30
CA LEU A 334 2.31 -10.20 -0.37
C LEU A 334 2.38 -11.38 0.62
N ILE A 335 3.03 -11.18 1.78
CA ILE A 335 3.05 -12.20 2.85
C ILE A 335 1.62 -12.49 3.33
N SER A 336 0.85 -11.44 3.63
CA SER A 336 -0.53 -11.58 4.11
C SER A 336 -1.44 -12.24 3.08
N TYR A 337 -1.26 -11.92 1.79
CA TYR A 337 -1.94 -12.58 0.68
C TYR A 337 -1.69 -14.09 0.65
N GLY A 338 -0.45 -14.52 0.90
CA GLY A 338 -0.11 -15.93 1.05
C GLY A 338 -0.72 -16.59 2.29
N LYS A 339 -0.76 -15.88 3.42
CA LYS A 339 -1.44 -16.37 4.63
C LYS A 339 -2.95 -16.54 4.43
N ASN A 340 -3.60 -15.64 3.70
CA ASN A 340 -5.01 -15.78 3.33
C ASN A 340 -5.25 -16.97 2.41
N CYS A 341 -4.30 -17.28 1.52
CA CYS A 341 -4.35 -18.50 0.73
C CYS A 341 -4.29 -19.74 1.64
N ILE A 342 -3.32 -19.79 2.54
CA ILE A 342 -3.12 -20.89 3.48
C ILE A 342 -4.36 -21.12 4.35
N SER A 343 -4.93 -20.07 4.94
CA SER A 343 -6.11 -20.17 5.81
C SER A 343 -7.37 -20.66 5.07
N SER A 344 -7.41 -20.51 3.74
CA SER A 344 -8.53 -20.94 2.91
C SER A 344 -8.40 -22.39 2.40
N ILE A 345 -7.24 -23.03 2.55
CA ILE A 345 -6.91 -24.32 1.92
C ILE A 345 -6.95 -25.47 2.94
N ASP A 346 -7.64 -26.55 2.58
CA ASP A 346 -7.57 -27.83 3.27
C ASP A 346 -6.45 -28.72 2.70
N GLY A 347 -6.04 -29.75 3.45
CA GLY A 347 -5.06 -30.72 2.96
C GLY A 347 -3.61 -30.22 3.01
N MET A 348 -3.35 -29.28 3.91
CA MET A 348 -2.00 -28.82 4.26
C MET A 348 -1.73 -29.14 5.74
N ARG A 349 -0.48 -29.40 6.07
CA ARG A 349 0.02 -29.45 7.45
C ARG A 349 1.43 -28.87 7.52
N VAL A 350 1.83 -28.44 8.71
CA VAL A 350 3.16 -27.88 8.96
C VAL A 350 3.85 -28.74 10.00
N GLU A 351 5.03 -29.25 9.67
CA GLU A 351 5.85 -30.07 10.56
C GLU A 351 7.26 -29.47 10.62
N GLU A 352 7.69 -29.03 11.80
CA GLU A 352 9.03 -28.44 12.03
C GLU A 352 9.38 -27.29 11.06
N GLY A 353 8.39 -26.46 10.71
CA GLY A 353 8.55 -25.34 9.78
C GLY A 353 8.51 -25.71 8.30
N ILE A 354 8.21 -26.97 7.96
CA ILE A 354 8.05 -27.43 6.58
C ILE A 354 6.56 -27.58 6.28
N VAL A 355 6.14 -26.98 5.18
CA VAL A 355 4.80 -27.15 4.64
C VAL A 355 4.72 -28.46 3.86
N GLU A 356 3.81 -29.32 4.29
CA GLU A 356 3.41 -30.52 3.56
C GLU A 356 2.02 -30.30 2.96
N ALA A 357 1.93 -30.32 1.64
CA ALA A 357 0.72 -29.99 0.90
C ALA A 357 0.27 -31.14 0.01
N ARG A 358 -1.02 -31.47 0.06
CA ARG A 358 -1.64 -32.36 -0.93
C ARG A 358 -1.65 -31.70 -2.30
N ILE A 359 -1.71 -32.52 -3.35
CA ILE A 359 -1.82 -32.04 -4.74
C ILE A 359 -3.05 -31.12 -4.96
N ASP A 360 -4.13 -31.35 -4.24
CA ASP A 360 -5.33 -30.52 -4.28
C ASP A 360 -5.11 -29.14 -3.64
N ALA A 361 -4.31 -29.08 -2.57
CA ALA A 361 -3.88 -27.83 -1.95
C ALA A 361 -3.04 -27.00 -2.92
N LEU A 362 -2.12 -27.63 -3.66
CA LEU A 362 -1.35 -26.95 -4.71
C LEU A 362 -2.26 -26.42 -5.83
N SER A 363 -3.26 -27.21 -6.23
CA SER A 363 -4.25 -26.81 -7.25
C SER A 363 -5.08 -25.61 -6.78
N LYS A 364 -5.47 -25.57 -5.51
CA LYS A 364 -6.23 -24.45 -4.93
C LYS A 364 -5.37 -23.20 -4.76
N ALA A 365 -4.09 -23.35 -4.40
CA ALA A 365 -3.15 -22.24 -4.37
C ALA A 365 -2.99 -21.55 -5.75
N MET A 366 -3.18 -22.29 -6.84
CA MET A 366 -3.17 -21.70 -8.19
C MET A 366 -4.31 -20.71 -8.46
N GLU A 367 -5.38 -20.70 -7.67
CA GLU A 367 -6.42 -19.67 -7.77
C GLU A 367 -5.87 -18.28 -7.37
N TYR A 368 -4.89 -18.26 -6.47
CA TYR A 368 -4.16 -17.08 -6.02
C TYR A 368 -2.99 -16.72 -6.95
N LEU A 369 -2.53 -17.65 -7.78
CA LEU A 369 -1.33 -17.51 -8.61
C LEU A 369 -1.70 -17.49 -10.09
N LYS A 370 -1.84 -16.29 -10.66
CA LYS A 370 -2.16 -16.11 -12.10
C LYS A 370 -1.03 -15.45 -12.89
N GLY A 371 0.21 -15.62 -12.43
CA GLY A 371 1.40 -15.04 -13.08
C GLY A 371 1.65 -15.59 -14.49
N PRO A 372 2.68 -15.12 -15.21
CA PRO A 372 2.93 -15.49 -16.60
C PRO A 372 3.10 -17.00 -16.84
N LEU A 373 3.48 -17.76 -15.81
CA LEU A 373 3.68 -19.21 -15.88
C LEU A 373 2.57 -20.03 -15.22
N ALA A 374 1.39 -19.44 -14.98
CA ALA A 374 0.30 -20.15 -14.30
C ALA A 374 -0.12 -21.45 -15.02
N GLU A 375 -0.14 -21.45 -16.36
CA GLU A 375 -0.46 -22.66 -17.14
C GLU A 375 0.66 -23.71 -17.07
N VAL A 376 1.92 -23.29 -16.98
CA VAL A 376 3.06 -24.21 -16.75
C VAL A 376 2.91 -24.88 -15.39
N ALA A 377 2.63 -24.11 -14.35
CA ALA A 377 2.41 -24.64 -13.01
C ALA A 377 1.25 -25.64 -12.94
N LYS A 378 0.13 -25.35 -13.62
CA LYS A 378 -0.99 -26.31 -13.74
C LYS A 378 -0.58 -27.59 -14.44
N ASN A 379 0.19 -27.50 -15.52
CA ASN A 379 0.69 -28.66 -16.25
C ASN A 379 1.65 -29.51 -15.39
N GLU A 380 2.55 -28.87 -14.64
CA GLU A 380 3.44 -29.55 -13.71
C GLU A 380 2.64 -30.31 -12.64
N ILE A 381 1.67 -29.66 -11.99
CA ILE A 381 0.76 -30.32 -11.02
C ILE A 381 0.03 -31.51 -11.68
N TYR A 382 -0.54 -31.31 -12.87
CA TYR A 382 -1.27 -32.34 -13.60
C TYR A 382 -0.38 -33.54 -13.97
N SER A 383 0.88 -33.28 -14.32
CA SER A 383 1.84 -34.35 -14.66
C SER A 383 2.00 -35.33 -13.51
N PHE A 384 2.05 -34.87 -12.25
CA PHE A 384 2.14 -35.77 -11.09
C PHE A 384 0.87 -36.59 -10.84
N ARG A 385 -0.29 -36.21 -11.41
CA ARG A 385 -1.53 -37.02 -11.33
C ARG A 385 -1.56 -38.13 -12.38
N GLU A 386 -1.22 -37.79 -13.62
CA GLU A 386 -1.49 -38.66 -14.78
C GLU A 386 -0.25 -39.35 -15.33
N HIS A 387 0.93 -38.75 -15.17
CA HIS A 387 2.19 -39.24 -15.72
C HIS A 387 3.17 -39.51 -14.57
N LEU A 388 3.30 -40.78 -14.21
CA LEU A 388 4.28 -41.19 -13.21
C LEU A 388 5.68 -40.90 -13.76
N ASN A 389 6.30 -39.86 -13.20
CA ASN A 389 7.71 -39.61 -13.40
C ASN A 389 8.53 -40.50 -12.45
N GLU A 390 9.84 -40.60 -12.69
CA GLU A 390 10.76 -41.42 -11.88
C GLU A 390 10.61 -41.25 -10.37
N LEU A 391 10.37 -40.01 -9.89
CA LEU A 391 10.17 -39.72 -8.47
C LEU A 391 8.82 -40.27 -7.96
N ALA A 392 7.76 -40.14 -8.76
CA ALA A 392 6.45 -40.69 -8.43
C ALA A 392 6.44 -42.23 -8.48
N GLU A 393 7.14 -42.84 -9.43
CA GLU A 393 7.33 -44.30 -9.48
C GLU A 393 8.05 -44.81 -8.24
N GLU A 394 9.09 -44.12 -7.79
CA GLU A 394 9.83 -44.51 -6.58
C GLU A 394 8.99 -44.32 -5.31
N ALA A 395 8.23 -43.23 -5.20
CA ALA A 395 7.29 -43.02 -4.10
C ALA A 395 6.16 -44.08 -4.07
N LEU A 396 5.72 -44.58 -5.23
CA LEU A 396 4.75 -45.68 -5.30
C LEU A 396 5.33 -47.01 -4.79
N LYS A 397 6.61 -47.29 -5.10
CA LYS A 397 7.30 -48.49 -4.58
C LYS A 397 7.46 -48.42 -3.06
N ARG A 398 7.67 -47.22 -2.52
CA ARG A 398 7.88 -46.95 -1.08
C ARG A 398 6.67 -46.26 -0.46
N LYS A 399 5.48 -46.84 -0.67
CA LYS A 399 4.20 -46.24 -0.27
C LYS A 399 4.21 -45.81 1.21
N GLY A 400 3.83 -44.56 1.47
CA GLY A 400 3.80 -43.96 2.80
C GLY A 400 5.13 -43.36 3.29
N GLU A 401 6.21 -43.52 2.53
CA GLU A 401 7.51 -42.91 2.84
C GLU A 401 7.76 -41.65 1.99
N TRP A 402 8.52 -40.71 2.55
CA TRP A 402 9.02 -39.56 1.80
C TRP A 402 10.19 -39.99 0.92
N VAL A 403 10.12 -39.68 -0.37
CA VAL A 403 11.14 -39.99 -1.36
C VAL A 403 11.61 -38.70 -2.03
N SER A 404 12.91 -38.61 -2.30
CA SER A 404 13.52 -37.52 -3.08
C SER A 404 14.65 -38.02 -3.97
N MET A 405 15.06 -37.16 -4.91
CA MET A 405 16.30 -37.34 -5.65
C MET A 405 17.51 -36.79 -4.88
N ASP A 406 18.70 -37.27 -5.23
CA ASP A 406 19.94 -36.88 -4.57
C ASP A 406 20.35 -35.41 -4.81
N GLY A 407 20.89 -34.81 -3.75
CA GLY A 407 21.35 -33.42 -3.70
C GLY A 407 20.21 -32.39 -3.58
N CYS A 408 20.56 -31.12 -3.75
CA CYS A 408 19.62 -30.00 -3.75
C CYS A 408 19.62 -29.31 -5.12
N GLU A 409 18.50 -28.65 -5.46
CA GLU A 409 18.44 -27.80 -6.65
C GLU A 409 19.17 -26.47 -6.43
N GLU A 410 19.98 -26.05 -7.40
CA GLU A 410 20.74 -24.80 -7.39
C GLU A 410 20.42 -23.91 -8.60
N SER A 411 19.74 -24.45 -9.61
CA SER A 411 19.41 -23.77 -10.84
C SER A 411 18.10 -23.01 -10.73
N ARG A 412 18.19 -21.68 -10.76
CA ARG A 412 17.03 -20.77 -10.91
C ARG A 412 16.18 -21.15 -12.13
N ARG A 413 16.82 -21.51 -13.24
CA ARG A 413 16.13 -21.90 -14.48
C ARG A 413 15.25 -23.13 -14.28
N ILE A 414 15.74 -24.15 -13.57
CA ILE A 414 14.98 -25.37 -13.30
C ILE A 414 13.82 -25.06 -12.36
N MET A 415 14.05 -24.25 -11.31
CA MET A 415 12.98 -23.81 -10.41
C MET A 415 11.87 -23.05 -11.15
N ILE A 416 12.21 -22.15 -12.08
CA ILE A 416 11.22 -21.44 -12.90
C ILE A 416 10.47 -22.42 -13.83
N ALA A 417 11.22 -23.25 -14.57
CA ALA A 417 10.66 -24.15 -15.58
C ALA A 417 9.65 -25.14 -15.00
N HIS A 418 9.87 -25.59 -13.76
CA HIS A 418 9.00 -26.53 -13.07
C HIS A 418 8.14 -25.87 -11.98
N ALA A 419 7.87 -24.56 -12.08
CA ALA A 419 7.00 -23.84 -11.15
C ALA A 419 7.32 -24.08 -9.65
N GLY A 420 8.60 -24.15 -9.31
CA GLY A 420 9.09 -24.40 -7.96
C GLY A 420 9.02 -25.86 -7.49
N LEU A 421 8.59 -26.79 -8.35
CA LEU A 421 8.50 -28.23 -8.09
C LEU A 421 9.70 -29.00 -8.67
N ALA A 422 10.89 -28.41 -8.65
CA ALA A 422 12.09 -29.08 -9.12
C ALA A 422 12.35 -30.36 -8.30
N LYS A 423 12.52 -31.50 -8.98
CA LYS A 423 12.62 -32.84 -8.36
C LYS A 423 13.71 -32.96 -7.30
N ARG A 424 14.81 -32.20 -7.43
CA ARG A 424 15.93 -32.17 -6.46
C ARG A 424 15.69 -31.24 -5.27
N ALA A 425 14.63 -30.42 -5.30
CA ALA A 425 14.24 -29.55 -4.20
C ALA A 425 13.10 -30.14 -3.36
N ILE A 426 12.30 -31.05 -3.92
CA ILE A 426 11.08 -31.57 -3.29
C ILE A 426 11.24 -33.01 -2.80
N GLU A 427 10.39 -33.37 -1.85
CA GLU A 427 10.08 -34.74 -1.48
C GLU A 427 8.62 -35.04 -1.84
N LEU A 428 8.38 -36.28 -2.23
CA LEU A 428 7.05 -36.81 -2.57
C LEU A 428 6.71 -37.96 -1.63
N LYS A 429 5.48 -37.99 -1.12
CA LYS A 429 4.92 -39.14 -0.42
C LYS A 429 3.60 -39.50 -1.08
N ILE A 430 3.46 -40.78 -1.45
CA ILE A 430 2.21 -41.31 -2.00
C ILE A 430 1.63 -42.31 -1.00
N ASP A 431 0.43 -42.02 -0.52
CA ASP A 431 -0.38 -42.92 0.32
C ASP A 431 -1.76 -43.15 -0.32
N GLU A 432 -2.83 -42.71 0.32
CA GLU A 432 -4.15 -42.52 -0.32
C GLU A 432 -4.21 -41.20 -1.12
N ASN A 433 -3.22 -40.32 -0.88
CA ASN A 433 -3.06 -39.02 -1.49
C ASN A 433 -1.62 -38.80 -1.95
N ILE A 434 -1.42 -37.79 -2.80
CA ILE A 434 -0.11 -37.32 -3.23
C ILE A 434 0.26 -36.07 -2.41
N TRP A 435 1.35 -36.15 -1.66
CA TRP A 435 1.86 -35.09 -0.80
C TRP A 435 3.20 -34.58 -1.30
N PHE A 436 3.38 -33.26 -1.20
CA PHE A 436 4.59 -32.54 -1.57
C PHE A 436 5.13 -31.77 -0.37
N ARG A 437 6.45 -31.70 -0.26
CA ARG A 437 7.14 -30.74 0.61
C ARG A 437 8.52 -30.40 0.04
N TYR A 438 9.14 -29.32 0.50
CA TYR A 438 10.56 -29.11 0.23
C TYR A 438 11.41 -30.01 1.13
N LYS A 439 12.53 -30.50 0.60
CA LYS A 439 13.53 -31.25 1.37
C LYS A 439 14.02 -30.38 2.52
N LYS A 440 13.95 -30.90 3.75
CA LYS A 440 14.32 -30.18 4.97
C LYS A 440 15.72 -29.59 4.89
N GLU A 441 16.68 -30.42 4.48
CA GLU A 441 18.09 -30.05 4.35
C GLU A 441 18.38 -29.08 3.20
N CYS A 442 17.47 -28.96 2.22
CA CYS A 442 17.60 -28.06 1.08
C CYS A 442 16.78 -26.78 1.23
N LEU A 443 15.99 -26.61 2.30
CA LEU A 443 15.01 -25.53 2.40
C LEU A 443 15.67 -24.14 2.30
N GLN A 444 16.75 -23.90 3.05
CA GLN A 444 17.48 -22.63 3.00
C GLN A 444 18.03 -22.34 1.60
N ARG A 445 18.60 -23.36 0.95
CA ARG A 445 19.15 -23.22 -0.40
C ARG A 445 18.05 -22.95 -1.43
N THR A 446 16.90 -23.60 -1.26
CA THR A 446 15.70 -23.40 -2.10
C THR A 446 15.18 -21.97 -1.94
N GLU A 447 15.12 -21.47 -0.71
CA GLU A 447 14.77 -20.07 -0.42
C GLU A 447 15.70 -19.10 -1.14
N ASP A 448 17.02 -19.30 -1.05
CA ASP A 448 18.01 -18.43 -1.68
C ASP A 448 17.92 -18.43 -3.21
N VAL A 449 17.72 -19.62 -3.80
CA VAL A 449 17.51 -19.76 -5.25
C VAL A 449 16.26 -18.99 -5.67
N ILE A 450 15.12 -19.21 -5.00
CA ILE A 450 13.83 -18.59 -5.32
C ILE A 450 13.88 -17.07 -5.12
N ARG A 451 14.49 -16.58 -4.03
CA ARG A 451 14.69 -15.15 -3.77
C ARG A 451 15.47 -14.49 -4.91
N GLY A 452 16.48 -15.17 -5.43
CA GLY A 452 17.34 -14.67 -6.51
C GLY A 452 16.70 -14.67 -7.91
N ILE A 453 15.53 -15.28 -8.11
CA ILE A 453 14.90 -15.37 -9.44
C ILE A 453 14.48 -13.99 -9.95
N LEU A 454 14.02 -13.10 -9.07
CA LEU A 454 13.56 -11.78 -9.47
C LEU A 454 14.68 -10.76 -9.71
N ASN A 455 15.96 -11.14 -9.62
CA ASN A 455 17.08 -10.21 -9.78
C ASN A 455 17.07 -9.51 -11.14
N ASP A 456 16.80 -10.25 -12.21
CA ASP A 456 16.79 -9.68 -13.55
C ASP A 456 15.56 -8.74 -13.69
N THR A 457 14.37 -9.21 -13.29
CA THR A 457 13.14 -8.38 -13.27
C THR A 457 13.31 -7.09 -12.46
N ARG A 458 14.06 -7.15 -11.36
CA ARG A 458 14.41 -5.99 -10.53
C ARG A 458 15.25 -4.97 -11.29
N GLN A 459 16.24 -5.40 -12.07
CA GLN A 459 17.04 -4.51 -12.93
C GLN A 459 16.16 -3.79 -13.97
N MET A 460 15.20 -4.49 -14.60
CA MET A 460 14.20 -3.84 -15.49
C MET A 460 13.39 -2.76 -14.78
N VAL A 461 12.86 -3.08 -13.61
CA VAL A 461 11.97 -2.16 -12.86
C VAL A 461 12.70 -0.87 -12.50
N LYS A 462 14.00 -0.94 -12.25
CA LYS A 462 14.82 0.23 -11.93
C LYS A 462 15.31 0.99 -13.16
N GLY A 463 15.17 0.43 -14.36
CA GLY A 463 15.76 0.98 -15.58
C GLY A 463 17.28 0.91 -15.59
N GLU A 464 17.88 -0.06 -14.90
CA GLU A 464 19.31 -0.38 -15.04
C GLU A 464 19.50 -1.07 -16.41
N GLU A 465 20.54 -0.68 -17.17
CA GLU A 465 20.80 -1.23 -18.51
C GLU A 465 21.04 -2.75 -18.45
N TRP A 466 20.53 -3.44 -19.48
CA TRP A 466 20.57 -4.90 -19.66
C TRP A 466 21.69 -5.35 -20.57
#